data_AF-A0A935PTT6-F1
#
_entry.id   AF-A0A935PTT6-F1
#
_cell.length_a   1.000
_cell.length_b   1.000
_cell.length_c   1.000
_cell.angle_alpha   90.00
_cell.angle_beta   90.00
_cell.angle_gamma   90.00
#
_symmetry.space_group_name_H-M   'P 1'
#
loop_
_entity.id
_entity.type
_entity.pdbx_description
1 polymer ?
#
loop_
_entity_poly.entity_id
_entity_poly.type
_entity_poly.pdbx_seq_one_letter_code
_entity_poly.pdbx_strand_id
1 'polypeptide(L)'
;MRPPNLAVFAWLRGKSAHSDPAGALRRATEVLPDVDDFTPDGARFAYYVVFRAGVVFAFVEGMRGVTLRLPQARVDALAARGATRLRELGDEWVFLALYETGGFDDELAALAREAHAFAPAPVESPALARDWHPQPGATPGQIEQLLAALPFAPPSAWIAFLRLSNGGEGELSIEPGWFQLWDIASVLEQWNDREDRDAFPDRLFFGGDGGLESFAFDVGGAPPWPVVTIDPVAGPESERVVAPDFEGFARAIGSR
;
A
#
# COMPACT_ATOMS: atom_id res chain seq x y z
N MET A 1 15.11 0.85 -7.22
CA MET A 1 14.99 0.38 -5.82
C MET A 1 13.61 -0.25 -5.70
N ARG A 2 13.46 -1.51 -5.28
CA ARG A 2 12.11 -2.11 -5.11
C ARG A 2 11.35 -1.30 -4.03
N PRO A 3 10.02 -1.11 -4.15
CA PRO A 3 9.24 -0.52 -3.07
C PRO A 3 9.50 -1.30 -1.78
N PRO A 4 9.64 -0.65 -0.61
CA PRO A 4 10.05 -1.31 0.64
C PRO A 4 9.20 -2.54 1.00
N ASN A 5 7.93 -2.56 0.57
CA ASN A 5 6.97 -3.60 0.95
C ASN A 5 6.66 -4.62 -0.15
N LEU A 6 7.06 -4.38 -1.41
CA LEU A 6 6.64 -5.24 -2.53
C LEU A 6 7.15 -6.68 -2.35
N ALA A 7 8.39 -6.82 -1.88
CA ALA A 7 8.98 -8.13 -1.58
C ALA A 7 8.22 -8.85 -0.45
N VAL A 8 7.81 -8.10 0.59
CA VAL A 8 7.05 -8.64 1.72
C VAL A 8 5.68 -9.14 1.27
N PHE A 9 4.91 -8.35 0.51
CA PHE A 9 3.59 -8.78 0.04
C PHE A 9 3.66 -9.92 -0.98
N ALA A 10 4.70 -9.95 -1.83
CA ALA A 10 4.95 -11.08 -2.71
C ALA A 10 5.22 -12.37 -1.92
N TRP A 11 6.01 -12.28 -0.85
CA TRP A 11 6.33 -13.39 0.05
C TRP A 11 5.13 -13.89 0.84
N LEU A 12 4.24 -12.98 1.25
CA LEU A 12 3.04 -13.31 2.03
C LEU A 12 1.87 -13.85 1.18
N ARG A 13 1.98 -13.82 -0.14
CA ARG A 13 0.93 -14.30 -1.03
C ARG A 13 0.61 -15.78 -0.76
N GLY A 14 -0.64 -16.05 -0.38
CA GLY A 14 -1.12 -17.39 -0.06
C GLY A 14 -0.72 -17.93 1.32
N LYS A 15 -0.06 -17.11 2.16
CA LYS A 15 0.26 -17.47 3.54
C LYS A 15 -0.84 -17.06 4.51
N SER A 16 -0.97 -17.83 5.58
CA SER A 16 -1.87 -17.55 6.71
C SER A 16 -1.10 -16.99 7.91
N ALA A 17 -1.79 -16.33 8.84
CA ALA A 17 -1.28 -15.96 10.16
C ALA A 17 -2.24 -16.44 11.25
N HIS A 18 -1.74 -17.25 12.17
CA HIS A 18 -2.52 -17.71 13.31
C HIS A 18 -2.76 -16.57 14.31
N SER A 19 -3.89 -16.63 15.03
CA SER A 19 -4.30 -15.58 15.98
C SER A 19 -3.31 -15.37 17.12
N ASP A 20 -2.62 -16.44 17.55
CA ASP A 20 -1.70 -16.35 18.69
C ASP A 20 -0.47 -15.47 18.38
N PRO A 21 0.35 -15.75 17.34
CA PRO A 21 1.48 -14.89 16.99
C PRO A 21 1.03 -13.51 16.51
N ALA A 22 -0.12 -13.39 15.82
CA ALA A 22 -0.69 -12.10 15.45
C ALA A 22 -1.06 -11.27 16.68
N GLY A 23 -1.71 -11.88 17.68
CA GLY A 23 -2.05 -11.25 18.94
C GLY A 23 -0.83 -10.88 19.77
N ALA A 24 0.22 -11.70 19.75
CA ALA A 24 1.49 -11.37 20.38
C ALA A 24 2.17 -10.17 19.73
N LEU A 25 2.23 -10.13 18.39
CA LEU A 25 2.78 -8.98 17.67
C LEU A 25 1.95 -7.70 17.92
N ARG A 26 0.62 -7.80 17.88
CA ARG A 26 -0.28 -6.67 18.14
C ARG A 26 -0.03 -6.06 19.53
N ARG A 27 0.03 -6.89 20.58
CA ARG A 27 0.35 -6.41 21.94
C ARG A 27 1.74 -5.79 22.03
N ALA A 28 2.72 -6.35 21.32
CA ALA A 28 4.08 -5.82 21.30
C ALA A 28 4.18 -4.44 20.63
N THR A 29 3.27 -4.12 19.70
CA THR A 29 3.26 -2.86 18.96
C THR A 29 2.21 -1.85 19.43
N GLU A 30 1.25 -2.24 20.28
CA GLU A 30 0.13 -1.39 20.73
C GLU A 30 0.58 -0.07 21.40
N VAL A 31 1.73 -0.08 22.07
CA VAL A 31 2.28 1.10 22.75
C VAL A 31 3.17 1.98 21.86
N LEU A 32 3.37 1.58 20.60
CA LEU A 32 4.23 2.31 19.67
C LEU A 32 3.40 3.36 18.93
N PRO A 33 3.90 4.59 18.77
CA PRO A 33 3.21 5.63 18.01
C PRO A 33 3.22 5.31 16.51
N ASP A 34 2.24 5.84 15.77
CA ASP A 34 2.21 5.80 14.30
C ASP A 34 2.32 4.39 13.69
N VAL A 35 1.80 3.38 14.40
CA VAL A 35 1.71 2.00 13.92
C VAL A 35 0.30 1.70 13.44
N ASP A 36 0.22 1.22 12.21
CA ASP A 36 -0.98 0.64 11.62
C ASP A 36 -0.78 -0.87 11.44
N ASP A 37 -1.88 -1.62 11.44
CA ASP A 37 -1.89 -3.05 11.12
C ASP A 37 -2.84 -3.38 9.97
N PHE A 38 -2.56 -4.49 9.28
CA PHE A 38 -3.40 -4.97 8.17
C PHE A 38 -3.47 -6.48 8.15
N THR A 39 -4.68 -6.99 7.92
CA THR A 39 -4.96 -8.40 7.61
C THR A 39 -6.00 -8.39 6.49
N PRO A 40 -5.73 -9.01 5.34
CA PRO A 40 -6.66 -8.95 4.20
C PRO A 40 -7.93 -9.77 4.43
N ASP A 41 -7.88 -10.80 5.28
CA ASP A 41 -9.06 -11.59 5.67
C ASP A 41 -8.83 -12.22 7.05
N GLY A 42 -9.36 -11.58 8.10
CA GLY A 42 -9.25 -12.07 9.47
C GLY A 42 -10.02 -13.37 9.70
N ALA A 43 -11.11 -13.60 8.97
CA ALA A 43 -11.94 -14.80 9.11
C ALA A 43 -11.26 -16.04 8.51
N ARG A 44 -10.40 -15.86 7.51
CA ARG A 44 -9.59 -16.93 6.89
C ARG A 44 -8.16 -17.00 7.41
N PHE A 45 -7.83 -16.26 8.47
CA PHE A 45 -6.48 -16.22 9.04
C PHE A 45 -5.44 -15.87 7.97
N ALA A 46 -5.72 -14.92 7.08
CA ALA A 46 -4.71 -14.44 6.15
C ALA A 46 -3.55 -13.77 6.92
N TYR A 47 -2.42 -13.54 6.27
CA TYR A 47 -1.25 -12.93 6.90
C TYR A 47 -1.58 -11.64 7.66
N TYR A 48 -0.81 -11.36 8.72
CA TYR A 48 -0.93 -10.15 9.52
C TYR A 48 0.36 -9.33 9.38
N VAL A 49 0.25 -8.05 9.03
CA VAL A 49 1.41 -7.14 8.91
C VAL A 49 1.20 -5.93 9.80
N VAL A 50 2.30 -5.36 10.29
CA VAL A 50 2.32 -4.02 10.90
C VAL A 50 3.28 -3.13 10.14
N PHE A 51 2.89 -1.89 9.97
CA PHE A 51 3.64 -0.90 9.22
C PHE A 51 3.66 0.42 9.97
N ARG A 52 4.70 1.20 9.68
CA ARG A 52 4.89 2.55 10.16
C ARG A 52 5.08 3.43 8.96
N ALA A 53 4.27 4.48 8.82
CA ALA A 53 4.32 5.39 7.68
C ALA A 53 4.36 4.66 6.32
N GLY A 54 3.51 3.66 6.16
CA GLY A 54 3.43 2.87 4.94
C GLY A 54 4.62 1.95 4.68
N VAL A 55 5.52 1.70 5.64
CA VAL A 55 6.62 0.72 5.51
C VAL A 55 6.41 -0.43 6.49
N VAL A 56 6.35 -1.65 5.96
CA VAL A 56 6.22 -2.86 6.78
C VAL A 56 7.52 -3.07 7.54
N PHE A 57 7.40 -3.24 8.86
CA PHE A 57 8.55 -3.51 9.74
C PHE A 57 8.40 -4.81 10.52
N ALA A 58 7.19 -5.38 10.55
CA ALA A 58 6.98 -6.71 11.09
C ALA A 58 5.74 -7.38 10.47
N PHE A 59 5.73 -8.71 10.49
CA PHE A 59 4.60 -9.50 10.02
C PHE A 59 4.56 -10.87 10.68
N VAL A 60 3.43 -11.55 10.52
CA VAL A 60 3.21 -12.92 10.97
C VAL A 60 2.88 -13.80 9.78
N GLU A 61 3.52 -14.97 9.77
CA GLU A 61 3.16 -16.07 8.90
C GLU A 61 3.17 -17.41 9.65
N GLY A 62 2.21 -18.26 9.31
CA GLY A 62 1.97 -19.53 9.96
C GLY A 62 1.62 -19.40 11.43
N MET A 63 2.10 -20.35 12.22
CA MET A 63 1.76 -20.51 13.64
C MET A 63 2.94 -20.29 14.60
N ARG A 64 4.16 -20.17 14.07
CA ARG A 64 5.38 -20.34 14.88
C ARG A 64 5.91 -19.05 15.48
N GLY A 65 5.62 -17.90 14.87
CA GLY A 65 6.10 -16.64 15.42
C GLY A 65 6.00 -15.47 14.47
N VAL A 66 6.95 -14.55 14.59
CA VAL A 66 6.92 -13.23 13.92
C VAL A 66 8.17 -13.03 13.10
N THR A 67 8.06 -12.24 12.04
CA THR A 67 9.22 -11.73 11.31
C THR A 67 9.35 -10.23 11.57
N LEU A 68 10.57 -9.78 11.89
CA LEU A 68 10.90 -8.38 12.13
C LEU A 68 11.96 -7.88 11.14
N ARG A 69 11.88 -6.59 10.81
CA ARG A 69 12.90 -5.84 10.08
C ARG A 69 13.83 -5.14 11.08
N LEU A 70 15.09 -5.54 11.16
CA LEU A 70 16.03 -5.09 12.19
C LEU A 70 17.40 -4.70 11.61
N PRO A 71 18.20 -3.86 12.31
CA PRO A 71 19.56 -3.56 11.88
C PRO A 71 20.39 -4.84 11.69
N GLN A 72 21.31 -4.85 10.72
CA GLN A 72 22.09 -6.05 10.37
C GLN A 72 22.78 -6.68 11.58
N ALA A 73 23.41 -5.86 12.44
CA ALA A 73 24.08 -6.34 13.65
C ALA A 73 23.11 -7.07 14.60
N ARG A 74 21.84 -6.64 14.66
CA ARG A 74 20.81 -7.28 15.45
C ARG A 74 20.35 -8.59 14.83
N VAL A 75 20.14 -8.61 13.51
CA VAL A 75 19.84 -9.85 12.77
C VAL A 75 20.94 -10.89 12.99
N ASP A 76 22.21 -10.48 12.94
CA ASP A 76 23.35 -11.35 13.17
C ASP A 76 23.35 -11.94 14.58
N ALA A 77 23.10 -11.11 15.60
CA ALA A 77 23.03 -11.54 17.00
C ALA A 77 21.86 -12.50 17.27
N LEU A 78 20.69 -12.27 16.67
CA LEU A 78 19.52 -13.13 16.81
C LEU A 78 19.72 -14.45 16.07
N ALA A 79 20.32 -14.43 14.87
CA ALA A 79 20.63 -15.63 14.12
C ALA A 79 21.61 -16.55 14.87
N ALA A 80 22.59 -15.99 15.57
CA ALA A 80 23.51 -16.75 16.44
C ALA A 80 22.78 -17.45 17.61
N ARG A 81 21.57 -17.01 17.95
CA ARG A 81 20.70 -17.58 18.98
C ARG A 81 19.60 -18.50 18.42
N GLY A 82 19.62 -18.78 17.12
CA GLY A 82 18.67 -19.70 16.46
C GLY A 82 17.53 -19.03 15.69
N ALA A 83 17.50 -17.70 15.58
CA ALA A 83 16.56 -17.03 14.68
C ALA A 83 16.88 -17.32 13.20
N THR A 84 15.87 -17.30 12.33
CA THR A 84 16.03 -17.64 10.90
C THR A 84 16.10 -16.36 10.06
N ARG A 85 17.13 -16.20 9.23
CA ARG A 85 17.22 -15.08 8.28
C ARG A 85 16.33 -15.32 7.07
N LEU A 86 15.63 -14.29 6.62
CA LEU A 86 14.81 -14.34 5.40
C LEU A 86 15.46 -13.52 4.29
N ARG A 87 16.56 -14.05 3.72
CA ARG A 87 17.39 -13.32 2.74
C ARG A 87 16.66 -12.96 1.46
N GLU A 88 15.57 -13.67 1.15
CA GLU A 88 14.67 -13.39 0.03
C GLU A 88 13.97 -12.02 0.17
N LEU A 89 13.79 -11.55 1.40
CA LEU A 89 13.19 -10.26 1.72
C LEU A 89 14.22 -9.14 1.90
N GLY A 90 15.47 -9.49 2.20
CA GLY A 90 16.57 -8.59 2.50
C GLY A 90 17.37 -9.06 3.71
N ASP A 91 18.60 -8.58 3.86
CA ASP A 91 19.49 -9.00 4.94
C ASP A 91 19.03 -8.50 6.33
N GLU A 92 18.12 -7.52 6.34
CA GLU A 92 17.52 -6.94 7.54
C GLU A 92 16.33 -7.74 8.10
N TRP A 93 15.90 -8.83 7.44
CA TRP A 93 14.72 -9.59 7.85
C TRP A 93 15.07 -10.86 8.62
N VAL A 94 14.44 -11.01 9.79
CA VAL A 94 14.64 -12.17 10.68
C VAL A 94 13.33 -12.69 11.24
N PHE A 95 13.13 -14.00 11.12
CA PHE A 95 12.04 -14.75 11.70
C PHE A 95 12.40 -15.25 13.11
N LEU A 96 11.50 -15.01 14.05
CA LEU A 96 11.60 -15.33 15.46
C LEU A 96 10.52 -16.32 15.84
N ALA A 97 10.91 -17.55 16.20
CA ALA A 97 10.00 -18.50 16.80
C ALA A 97 9.63 -18.04 18.22
N LEU A 98 8.34 -17.93 18.52
CA LEU A 98 7.86 -17.43 19.82
C LEU A 98 7.64 -18.55 20.83
N TYR A 99 7.01 -19.65 20.40
CA TYR A 99 6.47 -20.66 21.33
C TYR A 99 7.34 -21.92 21.47
N GLU A 100 8.63 -21.78 21.16
CA GLU A 100 9.60 -22.86 21.26
C GLU A 100 10.47 -22.68 22.50
N THR A 101 11.09 -23.76 22.99
CA THR A 101 12.04 -23.66 24.10
C THR A 101 13.23 -22.79 23.68
N GLY A 102 13.43 -21.67 24.38
CA GLY A 102 14.41 -20.64 23.99
C GLY A 102 13.92 -19.70 22.89
N GLY A 103 12.60 -19.62 22.68
CA GLY A 103 11.95 -18.66 21.80
C GLY A 103 12.12 -17.21 22.24
N PHE A 104 11.55 -16.30 21.45
CA PHE A 104 11.76 -14.86 21.59
C PHE A 104 10.52 -14.10 22.11
N ASP A 105 9.57 -14.79 22.75
CA ASP A 105 8.33 -14.19 23.24
C ASP A 105 8.55 -13.12 24.31
N ASP A 106 9.44 -13.36 25.28
CA ASP A 106 9.78 -12.39 26.33
C ASP A 106 10.48 -11.12 25.79
N GLU A 107 11.20 -11.24 24.68
CA GLU A 107 11.95 -10.12 24.06
C GLU A 107 11.15 -9.39 22.98
N LEU A 108 10.00 -9.93 22.56
CA LEU A 108 9.26 -9.48 21.40
C LEU A 108 8.93 -7.98 21.45
N ALA A 109 8.49 -7.48 22.60
CA ALA A 109 8.16 -6.05 22.75
C ALA A 109 9.39 -5.13 22.59
N ALA A 110 10.56 -5.55 23.06
CA ALA A 110 11.80 -4.79 22.88
C ALA A 110 12.25 -4.81 21.42
N LEU A 111 12.20 -5.99 20.79
CA LEU A 111 12.58 -6.16 19.39
C LEU A 111 11.61 -5.45 18.43
N ALA A 112 10.32 -5.45 18.71
CA ALA A 112 9.33 -4.71 17.93
C ALA A 112 9.56 -3.20 17.99
N ARG A 113 9.94 -2.66 19.16
CA ARG A 113 10.33 -1.25 19.30
C ARG A 113 11.59 -0.92 18.51
N GLU A 114 12.58 -1.81 18.51
CA GLU A 114 13.80 -1.65 17.70
C GLU A 114 13.48 -1.71 16.20
N ALA A 115 12.63 -2.65 15.78
CA ALA A 115 12.18 -2.76 14.40
C ALA A 115 11.40 -1.52 13.94
N HIS A 116 10.52 -0.99 14.79
CA HIS A 116 9.80 0.25 14.55
C HIS A 116 10.73 1.47 14.42
N ALA A 117 11.78 1.55 15.25
CA ALA A 117 12.76 2.62 15.18
C ALA A 117 13.71 2.48 13.97
N PHE A 118 13.99 1.24 13.54
CA PHE A 118 14.82 0.94 12.38
C PHE A 118 14.07 1.06 11.06
N ALA A 119 12.77 0.77 11.07
CA ALA A 119 11.89 1.08 9.96
C ALA A 119 12.13 2.54 9.61
N PRO A 120 12.44 2.84 8.33
CA PRO A 120 12.70 4.21 7.94
C PRO A 120 11.59 5.08 8.51
N ALA A 121 11.98 6.22 9.10
CA ALA A 121 11.03 7.31 9.30
C ALA A 121 10.21 7.45 8.02
N PRO A 122 8.94 7.90 8.10
CA PRO A 122 8.23 8.31 6.90
C PRO A 122 9.27 8.92 5.98
N VAL A 123 9.51 8.27 4.83
CA VAL A 123 9.81 9.11 3.69
C VAL A 123 8.57 9.97 3.74
N GLU A 124 8.71 11.24 4.16
CA GLU A 124 7.71 12.22 3.80
C GLU A 124 7.47 11.89 2.34
N SER A 125 6.35 11.21 2.02
CA SER A 125 6.06 10.73 0.67
C SER A 125 6.42 11.90 -0.19
N PRO A 126 7.49 11.83 -1.01
CA PRO A 126 8.29 13.00 -1.40
C PRO A 126 7.32 14.11 -1.64
N ALA A 127 7.24 15.03 -0.66
CA ALA A 127 6.00 15.67 -0.22
C ALA A 127 4.78 15.44 -1.15
N LEU A 128 3.61 15.05 -0.63
CA LEU A 128 2.40 15.70 -1.17
C LEU A 128 2.74 17.18 -1.08
N ALA A 129 3.22 17.73 -2.19
CA ALA A 129 4.09 18.88 -2.11
C ALA A 129 3.20 20.08 -1.79
N ARG A 130 3.81 21.24 -1.53
CA ARG A 130 3.23 22.32 -0.70
C ARG A 130 1.77 22.70 -1.03
N ASP A 131 1.29 22.35 -2.22
CA ASP A 131 -0.03 22.65 -2.76
C ASP A 131 -0.93 21.40 -3.02
N TRP A 132 -0.81 20.33 -2.23
CA TRP A 132 -1.83 19.27 -2.16
C TRP A 132 -2.77 19.46 -0.96
N HIS A 133 -4.07 19.36 -1.23
CA HIS A 133 -5.17 19.50 -0.29
C HIS A 133 -5.88 18.13 -0.12
N PRO A 134 -5.42 17.29 0.82
CA PRO A 134 -5.97 15.95 0.99
C PRO A 134 -7.33 15.96 1.69
N GLN A 135 -8.17 14.98 1.37
CA GLN A 135 -9.30 14.56 2.21
C GLN A 135 -8.86 13.43 3.15
N PRO A 136 -9.62 13.11 4.22
CA PRO A 136 -9.32 11.96 5.06
C PRO A 136 -9.10 10.68 4.24
N GLY A 137 -8.14 9.86 4.66
CA GLY A 137 -7.84 8.59 4.01
C GLY A 137 -9.01 7.60 4.02
N ALA A 138 -9.01 6.69 3.04
CA ALA A 138 -10.03 5.68 2.88
C ALA A 138 -10.01 4.68 4.04
N THR A 139 -11.18 4.43 4.61
CA THR A 139 -11.36 3.40 5.64
C THR A 139 -11.16 2.01 5.05
N PRO A 140 -10.82 1.00 5.88
CA PRO A 140 -10.72 -0.39 5.41
C PRO A 140 -11.97 -0.87 4.67
N GLY A 141 -13.17 -0.53 5.16
CA GLY A 141 -14.43 -0.92 4.51
C GLY A 141 -14.65 -0.29 3.14
N GLN A 142 -14.21 0.96 2.94
CA GLN A 142 -14.26 1.59 1.60
C GLN A 142 -13.28 0.92 0.63
N ILE A 143 -12.08 0.56 1.10
CA ILE A 143 -11.11 -0.17 0.27
C ILE A 143 -11.64 -1.56 -0.09
N GLU A 144 -12.24 -2.28 0.85
CA GLU A 144 -12.90 -3.57 0.58
C GLU A 144 -14.02 -3.44 -0.44
N GLN A 145 -14.85 -2.40 -0.33
CA GLN A 145 -15.92 -2.12 -1.30
C GLN A 145 -15.37 -1.88 -2.71
N LEU A 146 -14.31 -1.08 -2.84
CA LEU A 146 -13.64 -0.85 -4.13
C LEU A 146 -13.11 -2.16 -4.73
N LEU A 147 -12.38 -2.93 -3.94
CA LEU A 147 -11.77 -4.19 -4.39
C LEU A 147 -12.82 -5.24 -4.78
N ALA A 148 -13.99 -5.24 -4.13
CA ALA A 148 -15.08 -6.16 -4.45
C ALA A 148 -15.83 -5.79 -5.74
N ALA A 149 -15.84 -4.50 -6.11
CA ALA A 149 -16.57 -4.01 -7.28
C ALA A 149 -15.78 -4.15 -8.59
N LEU A 150 -14.45 -4.11 -8.53
CA LEU A 150 -13.59 -4.19 -9.70
C LEU A 150 -13.33 -5.66 -10.10
N PRO A 151 -13.40 -6.01 -11.40
CA PRO A 151 -13.11 -7.37 -11.88
C PRO A 151 -11.60 -7.68 -11.93
N PHE A 152 -10.75 -6.77 -11.48
CA PHE A 152 -9.31 -6.86 -11.48
C PHE A 152 -8.72 -6.25 -10.21
N ALA A 153 -7.46 -6.57 -9.91
CA ALA A 153 -6.75 -5.99 -8.78
C ALA A 153 -6.17 -4.61 -9.17
N PRO A 154 -6.65 -3.49 -8.58
CA PRO A 154 -6.10 -2.16 -8.85
C PRO A 154 -4.62 -2.03 -8.47
N PRO A 155 -3.88 -1.02 -9.00
CA PRO A 155 -2.49 -0.80 -8.62
C PRO A 155 -2.34 -0.61 -7.09
N SER A 156 -1.45 -1.38 -6.47
CA SER A 156 -1.25 -1.32 -5.02
C SER A 156 -0.78 0.06 -4.53
N ALA A 157 -0.03 0.79 -5.36
CA ALA A 157 0.39 2.15 -5.07
C ALA A 157 -0.78 3.14 -5.00
N TRP A 158 -1.79 2.97 -5.85
CA TRP A 158 -3.01 3.78 -5.81
C TRP A 158 -3.87 3.45 -4.59
N ILE A 159 -3.99 2.18 -4.23
CA ILE A 159 -4.66 1.76 -2.98
C ILE A 159 -3.95 2.34 -1.75
N ALA A 160 -2.62 2.36 -1.74
CA ALA A 160 -1.84 3.00 -0.69
C ALA A 160 -2.10 4.52 -0.64
N PHE A 161 -2.22 5.18 -1.81
CA PHE A 161 -2.53 6.60 -1.90
C PHE A 161 -3.95 6.90 -1.39
N LEU A 162 -4.95 6.09 -1.74
CA LEU A 162 -6.32 6.24 -1.25
C LEU A 162 -6.42 6.12 0.27
N ARG A 163 -5.60 5.28 0.90
CA ARG A 163 -5.51 5.19 2.37
C ARG A 163 -4.93 6.44 3.02
N LEU A 164 -4.17 7.25 2.28
CA LEU A 164 -3.68 8.55 2.74
C LEU A 164 -4.68 9.67 2.45
N SER A 165 -5.35 9.61 1.30
CA SER A 165 -6.26 10.64 0.80
C SER A 165 -7.38 9.99 -0.01
N ASN A 166 -8.61 9.95 0.52
CA ASN A 166 -9.77 9.46 -0.23
C ASN A 166 -10.48 10.63 -0.91
N GLY A 167 -9.90 11.10 -2.01
CA GLY A 167 -10.19 12.39 -2.60
C GLY A 167 -9.15 13.43 -2.21
N GLY A 168 -9.21 14.60 -2.83
CA GLY A 168 -8.26 15.71 -2.61
C GLY A 168 -7.84 16.33 -3.94
N GLU A 169 -7.11 17.43 -3.88
CA GLU A 169 -6.68 18.12 -5.10
C GLU A 169 -5.35 18.85 -4.93
N GLY A 170 -4.66 19.13 -6.03
CA GLY A 170 -3.46 19.95 -6.02
C GLY A 170 -2.77 20.04 -7.38
N GLU A 171 -1.65 20.76 -7.39
CA GLU A 171 -0.81 20.91 -8.58
C GLU A 171 -0.26 19.55 -9.04
N LEU A 172 -0.04 19.43 -10.35
CA LEU A 172 0.53 18.25 -10.99
C LEU A 172 1.69 18.71 -11.89
N SER A 173 2.91 18.22 -11.70
CA SER A 173 4.07 18.67 -12.50
C SER A 173 4.12 18.09 -13.92
N ILE A 174 3.03 17.47 -14.36
CA ILE A 174 2.81 16.94 -15.71
C ILE A 174 1.44 17.47 -16.19
N GLU A 175 1.27 17.57 -17.50
CA GLU A 175 -0.02 17.97 -18.10
C GLU A 175 -1.18 17.10 -17.57
N PRO A 176 -2.37 17.68 -17.31
CA PRO A 176 -2.79 19.09 -17.49
C PRO A 176 -2.36 20.10 -16.41
N GLY A 177 -1.54 19.73 -15.43
CA GLY A 177 -1.02 20.67 -14.43
C GLY A 177 -1.81 20.74 -13.12
N TRP A 178 -2.99 20.14 -13.07
CA TRP A 178 -3.83 20.03 -11.87
C TRP A 178 -4.40 18.61 -11.76
N PHE A 179 -4.55 18.13 -10.53
CA PHE A 179 -5.15 16.83 -10.24
C PHE A 179 -6.18 16.96 -9.12
N GLN A 180 -7.41 16.56 -9.40
CA GLN A 180 -8.48 16.29 -8.44
C GLN A 180 -8.65 14.77 -8.35
N LEU A 181 -8.17 14.18 -7.25
CA LEU A 181 -8.47 12.80 -6.92
C LEU A 181 -9.95 12.68 -6.56
N TRP A 182 -10.63 11.72 -7.17
CA TRP A 182 -11.97 11.34 -6.76
C TRP A 182 -11.93 10.39 -5.57
N ASP A 183 -12.90 10.53 -4.67
CA ASP A 183 -13.09 9.55 -3.61
C ASP A 183 -13.59 8.20 -4.19
N ILE A 184 -13.47 7.15 -3.40
CA ILE A 184 -13.90 5.80 -3.79
C ILE A 184 -15.38 5.74 -4.21
N ALA A 185 -16.26 6.53 -3.59
CA ALA A 185 -17.67 6.50 -3.95
C ALA A 185 -17.89 7.05 -5.36
N SER A 186 -17.26 8.18 -5.70
CA SER A 186 -17.28 8.76 -7.03
C SER A 186 -16.63 7.85 -8.08
N VAL A 187 -15.52 7.20 -7.75
CA VAL A 187 -14.89 6.20 -8.64
C VAL A 187 -15.84 5.03 -8.92
N LEU A 188 -16.56 4.56 -7.90
CA LEU A 188 -17.52 3.47 -8.06
C LEU A 188 -18.78 3.90 -8.80
N GLU A 189 -19.26 5.12 -8.59
CA GLU A 189 -20.36 5.70 -9.36
C GLU A 189 -19.99 5.73 -10.85
N GLN A 190 -18.83 6.31 -11.18
CA GLN A 190 -18.30 6.35 -12.54
C GLN A 190 -18.11 4.95 -13.15
N TRP A 191 -17.55 4.01 -12.38
CA TRP A 191 -17.34 2.63 -12.85
C TRP A 191 -18.65 1.91 -13.17
N ASN A 192 -19.75 2.27 -12.50
CA ASN A 192 -21.06 1.66 -12.72
C ASN A 192 -21.92 2.42 -13.74
N ASP A 193 -21.48 3.59 -14.21
CA ASP A 193 -22.17 4.31 -15.28
C ASP A 193 -22.07 3.54 -16.60
N ARG A 194 -23.22 3.21 -17.19
CA ARG A 194 -23.24 2.39 -18.41
C ARG A 194 -22.77 3.14 -19.64
N GLU A 195 -23.07 4.43 -19.73
CA GLU A 195 -22.71 5.24 -20.89
C GLU A 195 -21.19 5.38 -20.95
N ASP A 196 -20.56 5.66 -19.82
CA ASP A 196 -19.10 5.74 -19.72
C ASP A 196 -18.42 4.39 -19.89
N ARG A 197 -19.02 3.30 -19.37
CA ARG A 197 -18.50 1.94 -19.59
C ARG A 197 -18.61 1.48 -21.04
N ASP A 198 -19.61 1.92 -21.77
CA ASP A 198 -19.76 1.62 -23.20
C ASP A 198 -18.79 2.46 -24.05
N ALA A 199 -18.57 3.73 -23.68
CA ALA A 199 -17.65 4.63 -24.38
C ALA A 199 -16.17 4.30 -24.09
N PHE A 200 -15.85 3.88 -22.86
CA PHE A 200 -14.50 3.65 -22.37
C PHE A 200 -14.37 2.29 -21.64
N PRO A 201 -14.57 1.15 -22.34
CA PRO A 201 -14.70 -0.17 -21.72
C PRO A 201 -13.46 -0.64 -20.97
N ASP A 202 -12.30 -0.11 -21.33
CA ASP A 202 -10.99 -0.48 -20.78
C ASP A 202 -10.37 0.65 -19.93
N ARG A 203 -11.20 1.55 -19.41
CA ARG A 203 -10.76 2.65 -18.53
C ARG A 203 -11.35 2.52 -17.14
N LEU A 204 -10.51 2.74 -16.14
CA LEU A 204 -10.92 3.00 -14.77
C LEU A 204 -10.55 4.44 -14.43
N PHE A 205 -11.52 5.33 -14.49
CA PHE A 205 -11.33 6.74 -14.11
C PHE A 205 -11.16 6.87 -12.59
N PHE A 206 -10.27 7.77 -12.18
CA PHE A 206 -9.96 7.97 -10.76
C PHE A 206 -9.79 9.44 -10.36
N GLY A 207 -9.96 10.38 -11.28
CA GLY A 207 -9.83 11.80 -11.00
C GLY A 207 -10.02 12.64 -12.25
N GLY A 208 -9.87 13.95 -12.10
CA GLY A 208 -9.86 14.90 -13.21
C GLY A 208 -8.96 16.10 -12.95
N ASP A 209 -8.97 17.07 -13.83
CA ASP A 209 -8.19 18.30 -13.72
C ASP A 209 -8.99 19.47 -13.14
N GLY A 210 -10.24 19.23 -12.73
CA GLY A 210 -11.18 20.28 -12.32
C GLY A 210 -11.86 21.02 -13.48
N GLY A 211 -11.58 20.59 -14.71
CA GLY A 211 -12.16 21.09 -15.95
C GLY A 211 -12.81 19.95 -16.75
N LEU A 212 -12.29 19.72 -17.96
CA LEU A 212 -12.85 18.74 -18.91
C LEU A 212 -12.06 17.45 -18.96
N GLU A 213 -10.82 17.42 -18.45
CA GLU A 213 -9.97 16.25 -18.55
C GLU A 213 -10.14 15.34 -17.33
N SER A 214 -10.18 14.03 -17.59
CA SER A 214 -10.27 12.97 -16.61
C SER A 214 -9.06 12.05 -16.67
N PHE A 215 -8.55 11.65 -15.52
CA PHE A 215 -7.47 10.67 -15.40
C PHE A 215 -8.02 9.26 -15.24
N ALA A 216 -7.43 8.31 -15.96
CA ALA A 216 -7.81 6.91 -15.89
C ALA A 216 -6.60 5.96 -15.92
N PHE A 217 -6.80 4.75 -15.40
CA PHE A 217 -5.93 3.62 -15.72
C PHE A 217 -6.37 3.01 -17.06
N ASP A 218 -5.41 2.75 -17.96
CA ASP A 218 -5.63 1.90 -19.13
C ASP A 218 -5.55 0.43 -18.72
N VAL A 219 -6.70 -0.15 -18.39
CA VAL A 219 -6.82 -1.54 -17.92
C VAL A 219 -7.03 -2.56 -19.04
N GLY A 220 -7.01 -2.13 -20.30
CA GLY A 220 -7.11 -3.01 -21.46
C GLY A 220 -5.83 -3.83 -21.69
N GLY A 221 -4.71 -3.37 -21.14
CA GLY A 221 -3.42 -4.03 -21.18
C GLY A 221 -3.09 -4.89 -19.95
N ALA A 222 -1.88 -5.45 -19.94
CA ALA A 222 -1.32 -6.11 -18.77
C ALA A 222 -0.75 -5.07 -17.78
N PRO A 223 -0.84 -5.30 -16.46
CA PRO A 223 -0.21 -4.43 -15.49
C PRO A 223 1.34 -4.43 -15.61
N PRO A 224 2.03 -3.33 -15.23
CA PRO A 224 1.46 -2.11 -14.66
C PRO A 224 0.69 -1.28 -15.70
N TRP A 225 -0.48 -0.78 -15.30
CA TRP A 225 -1.35 -0.01 -16.20
C TRP A 225 -0.91 1.45 -16.28
N PRO A 226 -0.73 1.99 -17.50
CA PRO A 226 -0.48 3.41 -17.70
C PRO A 226 -1.59 4.28 -17.11
N VAL A 227 -1.20 5.49 -16.71
CA VAL A 227 -2.17 6.56 -16.42
C VAL A 227 -2.33 7.39 -17.68
N VAL A 228 -3.57 7.60 -18.08
CA VAL A 228 -3.96 8.41 -19.23
C VAL A 228 -4.78 9.62 -18.77
N THR A 229 -4.73 10.70 -19.54
CA THR A 229 -5.73 11.78 -19.52
C THR A 229 -6.64 11.65 -20.74
N ILE A 230 -7.94 11.93 -20.57
CA ILE A 230 -8.98 11.83 -21.60
C ILE A 230 -9.94 13.01 -21.38
N ASP A 231 -10.34 13.70 -22.45
CA ASP A 231 -11.51 14.58 -22.45
C ASP A 231 -12.74 13.73 -22.83
N PRO A 232 -13.64 13.38 -21.88
CA PRO A 232 -14.77 12.51 -22.17
C PRO A 232 -15.78 13.13 -23.15
N VAL A 233 -15.80 14.46 -23.27
CA VAL A 233 -16.67 15.18 -24.21
C VAL A 233 -16.12 15.10 -25.63
N ALA A 234 -14.80 15.20 -25.79
CA ALA A 234 -14.12 15.00 -27.07
C ALA A 234 -14.06 13.52 -27.48
N GLY A 235 -14.16 12.61 -26.52
CA GLY A 235 -14.22 11.16 -26.71
C GLY A 235 -12.85 10.46 -26.68
N PRO A 236 -12.81 9.14 -26.98
CA PRO A 236 -11.62 8.28 -26.82
C PRO A 236 -10.38 8.73 -27.61
N GLU A 237 -10.55 9.42 -28.74
CA GLU A 237 -9.44 9.89 -29.58
C GLU A 237 -8.61 11.01 -28.90
N SER A 238 -9.13 11.62 -27.82
CA SER A 238 -8.42 12.61 -27.02
C SER A 238 -7.35 12.01 -26.10
N GLU A 239 -7.33 10.69 -25.94
CA GLU A 239 -6.54 10.01 -24.94
C GLU A 239 -5.03 10.23 -25.11
N ARG A 240 -4.36 10.50 -23.98
CA ARG A 240 -2.91 10.64 -23.92
C ARG A 240 -2.34 9.98 -22.67
N VAL A 241 -1.28 9.19 -22.85
CA VAL A 241 -0.52 8.63 -21.73
C VAL A 241 0.25 9.76 -21.03
N VAL A 242 0.03 9.92 -19.73
CA VAL A 242 0.71 10.93 -18.89
C VAL A 242 1.72 10.32 -17.93
N ALA A 243 1.56 9.04 -17.57
CA ALA A 243 2.55 8.30 -16.80
C ALA A 243 2.53 6.80 -17.15
N PRO A 244 3.68 6.09 -17.04
CA PRO A 244 3.75 4.66 -17.34
C PRO A 244 3.02 3.79 -16.30
N ASP A 245 2.81 4.31 -15.09
CA ASP A 245 2.10 3.67 -13.99
C ASP A 245 1.73 4.71 -12.92
N PHE A 246 0.98 4.29 -11.90
CA PHE A 246 0.59 5.17 -10.80
C PHE A 246 1.77 5.66 -9.95
N GLU A 247 2.85 4.89 -9.82
CA GLU A 247 4.01 5.35 -9.04
C GLU A 247 4.71 6.51 -9.75
N GLY A 248 4.79 6.47 -11.08
CA GLY A 248 5.27 7.57 -11.91
C GLY A 248 4.36 8.78 -11.81
N PHE A 249 3.05 8.59 -11.88
CA PHE A 249 2.05 9.66 -11.72
C PHE A 249 2.13 10.32 -10.34
N ALA A 250 2.17 9.52 -9.27
CA ALA A 250 2.17 10.01 -7.90
C ALA A 250 3.40 10.87 -7.56
N ARG A 251 4.53 10.68 -8.25
CA ARG A 251 5.72 11.53 -8.09
C ARG A 251 5.53 12.96 -8.63
N ALA A 252 4.53 13.18 -9.48
CA ALA A 252 4.23 14.49 -10.04
C ALA A 252 3.22 15.28 -9.18
N ILE A 253 2.56 14.64 -8.21
CA ILE A 253 1.50 15.27 -7.40
C ILE A 253 2.10 16.24 -6.39
N GLY A 254 1.56 17.46 -6.38
CA GLY A 254 1.94 18.58 -5.52
C GLY A 254 3.24 19.29 -5.94
N SER A 255 3.93 18.82 -6.98
CA SER A 255 5.18 19.41 -7.45
C SER A 255 4.99 20.40 -8.61
N ARG A 256 5.87 21.41 -8.69
CA ARG A 256 6.06 22.30 -9.85
C ARG A 256 7.28 21.91 -10.66
#